data_AF-A0A8J2B991-F1
#
_entry.id   AF-A0A8J2B991-F1
#
_cell.length_a   1.000
_cell.length_b   1.000
_cell.length_c   1.000
_cell.angle_alpha   90.00
_cell.angle_beta   90.00
_cell.angle_gamma   90.00
#
_symmetry.space_group_name_H-M   'P 1'
#
loop_
_entity.id
_entity.type
_entity.pdbx_description
1 polymer ?
#
loop_
_entity_poly.entity_id
_entity_poly.type
_entity_poly.pdbx_seq_one_letter_code
_entity_poly.pdbx_strand_id
1 'polypeptide(L)'
;MTMWYKDGMQVFKRHGGNRARSEGFERARMRALLLYKQLKVANKLGKPKPDVTFSGVRGVIWDRVERAWVCRWGESGLQRWHAFPVNAETPFQEAYTQAVRMRLQVLQRNHQFVMQRTRWKNLRDWLGTNKT
;
A
#
# COMPACT_ATOMS: atom_id res chain seq x y z
N MET A 1 -7.88 -17.55 11.88
CA MET A 1 -6.98 -16.41 11.57
C MET A 1 -7.84 -15.16 11.51
N THR A 2 -7.44 -14.05 12.13
CA THR A 2 -8.17 -12.79 12.00
C THR A 2 -7.44 -11.88 11.02
N MET A 3 -8.18 -11.32 10.06
CA MET A 3 -7.70 -10.32 9.11
C MET A 3 -8.45 -9.02 9.35
N TRP A 4 -7.74 -7.90 9.38
CA TRP A 4 -8.35 -6.57 9.39
C TRP A 4 -7.45 -5.59 8.65
N TYR A 5 -7.95 -4.41 8.34
CA TYR A 5 -7.14 -3.34 7.78
C TYR A 5 -6.61 -2.45 8.90
N LYS A 6 -5.35 -2.04 8.84
CA LYS A 6 -4.77 -1.00 9.70
C LYS A 6 -4.04 -0.04 8.79
N ASP A 7 -4.46 1.23 8.77
CA ASP A 7 -3.86 2.26 7.91
C ASP A 7 -3.81 1.85 6.43
N GLY A 8 -4.87 1.20 5.93
CA GLY A 8 -4.96 0.70 4.56
C GLY A 8 -4.27 -0.67 4.31
N MET A 9 -3.59 -1.24 5.31
CA MET A 9 -2.84 -2.51 5.19
C MET A 9 -3.63 -3.70 5.73
N GLN A 10 -3.68 -4.81 4.99
CA GLN A 10 -4.18 -6.07 5.55
C GLN A 10 -3.20 -6.60 6.60
N VAL A 11 -3.65 -6.67 7.85
CA VAL A 11 -2.92 -7.27 8.96
C VAL A 11 -3.56 -8.62 9.29
N PHE A 12 -2.70 -9.62 9.47
CA PHE A 12 -3.12 -10.99 9.80
C PHE A 12 -2.60 -11.35 11.19
N LYS A 13 -3.50 -11.82 12.07
CA LYS A 13 -3.12 -12.47 13.32
C LYS A 13 -3.55 -13.92 13.29
N ARG A 14 -2.56 -14.82 13.31
CA ARG A 14 -2.80 -16.25 13.53
C ARG A 14 -3.09 -16.48 15.00
N HIS A 15 -4.19 -17.17 15.27
CA HIS A 15 -4.52 -17.66 16.61
C HIS A 15 -4.17 -19.13 16.60
N GLY A 16 -3.08 -19.50 17.28
CA GLY A 16 -2.63 -20.88 17.36
C GLY A 16 -3.67 -21.74 18.07
N GLY A 17 -4.04 -22.85 17.44
CA GLY A 17 -4.88 -23.91 17.98
C GLY A 17 -4.43 -25.23 17.34
N ASN A 18 -4.20 -26.25 18.15
CA ASN A 18 -3.79 -27.56 17.65
C ASN A 18 -4.97 -28.17 16.88
N ARG A 19 -4.84 -28.39 15.56
CA ARG A 19 -5.95 -28.82 14.67
C ARG A 19 -6.56 -30.17 15.08
N ALA A 20 -5.81 -30.97 15.85
CA ALA A 20 -6.21 -32.29 16.30
C ALA A 20 -7.13 -32.31 17.54
N ARG A 21 -7.38 -31.17 18.21
CA ARG A 21 -8.21 -31.12 19.42
C ARG A 21 -9.26 -30.00 19.35
N SER A 22 -10.52 -30.34 19.57
CA SER A 22 -11.68 -29.43 19.55
C SER A 22 -11.49 -28.21 20.48
N GLU A 23 -10.90 -28.41 21.65
CA GLU A 23 -10.59 -27.32 22.59
C GLU A 23 -9.60 -26.29 22.04
N GLY A 24 -8.66 -26.72 21.19
CA GLY A 24 -7.69 -25.83 20.56
C GLY A 24 -8.35 -24.91 19.54
N PHE A 25 -9.37 -25.43 18.84
CA PHE A 25 -10.18 -24.66 17.90
C PHE A 25 -11.04 -23.61 18.62
N GLU A 26 -11.78 -24.00 19.66
CA GLU A 26 -12.64 -23.04 20.39
C GLU A 26 -11.81 -21.94 21.08
N ARG A 27 -10.64 -22.27 21.64
CA ARG A 27 -9.71 -21.27 22.18
C ARG A 27 -9.22 -20.29 21.10
N ALA A 28 -8.89 -20.79 19.91
CA ALA A 28 -8.48 -19.94 18.80
C ALA A 28 -9.63 -19.04 18.30
N ARG A 29 -10.86 -19.57 18.27
CA ARG A 29 -12.09 -18.83 17.92
C ARG A 29 -12.40 -17.72 18.92
N MET A 30 -12.36 -18.00 20.22
CA MET A 30 -12.57 -16.99 21.26
C MET A 30 -11.54 -15.86 21.17
N ARG A 31 -10.25 -16.19 20.99
CA ARG A 31 -9.19 -15.19 20.79
C ARG A 31 -9.43 -14.30 19.57
N ALA A 32 -9.95 -14.87 18.49
CA ALA A 32 -10.30 -14.12 17.28
C ALA A 32 -11.46 -13.14 17.52
N LEU A 33 -12.52 -13.59 18.19
CA LEU A 33 -13.68 -12.75 18.51
C LEU A 33 -13.31 -11.61 19.47
N LEU A 34 -12.52 -11.92 20.50
CA LEU A 34 -12.09 -10.94 21.50
C LEU A 34 -11.22 -9.85 20.87
N LEU A 35 -10.26 -10.24 20.02
CA LEU A 35 -9.45 -9.29 19.25
C LEU A 35 -10.30 -8.39 18.35
N TYR A 36 -11.28 -8.95 17.64
CA TYR A 36 -12.18 -8.16 16.79
C TYR A 36 -12.94 -7.10 17.59
N LYS A 37 -13.51 -7.48 18.75
CA LYS A 37 -14.22 -6.55 19.64
C LYS A 37 -13.29 -5.42 20.11
N GLN A 38 -12.07 -5.75 20.54
CA GLN A 38 -11.07 -4.75 20.96
C GLN A 38 -10.71 -3.78 19.83
N LEU A 39 -10.48 -4.28 18.61
CA LEU A 39 -10.18 -3.44 17.45
C LEU A 39 -11.36 -2.55 17.07
N LYS A 40 -12.60 -3.04 17.23
CA LYS A 40 -13.83 -2.29 16.95
C LYS A 40 -14.01 -1.14 17.93
N VAL A 41 -13.87 -1.41 19.23
CA VAL A 41 -13.95 -0.37 20.28
C VAL A 41 -12.85 0.67 20.10
N ALA A 42 -11.63 0.24 19.76
CA ALA A 42 -10.51 1.15 19.53
C ALA A 42 -10.56 1.90 18.19
N ASN A 43 -11.60 1.69 17.37
CA ASN A 43 -11.72 2.21 16.00
C ASN A 43 -10.48 1.93 15.11
N LYS A 44 -9.85 0.75 15.31
CA LYS A 44 -8.65 0.30 14.60
C LYS A 44 -8.93 -0.66 13.46
N LEU A 45 -10.21 -0.93 13.15
CA LEU A 45 -10.61 -1.53 11.88
C LEU A 45 -10.51 -0.45 10.80
N GLY A 46 -9.33 -0.33 10.21
CA GLY A 46 -9.09 0.50 9.04
C GLY A 46 -9.97 0.10 7.86
N LYS A 47 -9.93 0.93 6.83
CA LYS A 47 -10.59 0.69 5.54
C LYS A 47 -9.51 0.44 4.48
N PRO A 48 -9.76 -0.38 3.45
CA PRO A 48 -8.88 -0.42 2.29
C PRO A 48 -8.82 0.99 1.65
N LYS A 49 -7.61 1.48 1.35
CA LYS A 49 -7.38 2.77 0.68
C LYS A 49 -6.38 2.59 -0.47
N PRO A 50 -6.56 3.27 -1.62
CA PRO A 50 -5.56 3.25 -2.70
C PRO A 50 -4.24 3.90 -2.28
N ASP A 51 -3.15 3.53 -2.97
CA ASP A 51 -1.82 4.10 -2.77
C ASP A 51 -1.81 5.59 -3.12
N VAL A 52 -1.35 6.43 -2.19
CA VAL A 52 -1.26 7.88 -2.41
C VAL A 52 0.19 8.30 -2.22
N THR A 53 0.85 8.67 -3.32
CA THR A 53 2.16 9.34 -3.33
C THR A 53 1.97 10.86 -3.21
N PHE A 54 3.06 11.64 -3.11
CA PHE A 54 2.97 13.11 -3.07
C PHE A 54 2.24 13.70 -4.29
N SER A 55 2.27 12.98 -5.41
CA SER A 55 1.53 13.26 -6.65
C SER A 55 0.06 12.85 -6.62
N GLY A 56 -0.42 12.18 -5.57
CA GLY A 56 -1.77 11.60 -5.51
C GLY A 56 -1.97 10.34 -6.35
N VAL A 57 -1.07 10.03 -7.30
CA VAL A 57 -1.19 8.91 -8.24
C VAL A 57 0.00 7.97 -8.16
N ARG A 58 -0.27 6.71 -7.81
CA ARG A 58 0.77 5.69 -7.65
C ARG A 58 1.64 5.51 -8.89
N GLY A 59 2.94 5.67 -8.71
CA GLY A 59 3.94 5.46 -9.76
C GLY A 59 4.22 6.71 -10.58
N VAL A 60 3.50 7.82 -10.33
CA VAL A 60 3.85 9.14 -10.86
C VAL A 60 4.62 9.88 -9.77
N ILE A 61 5.82 10.39 -10.08
CA ILE A 61 6.66 11.12 -9.13
C ILE A 61 7.21 12.39 -9.79
N TRP A 62 7.46 13.42 -8.99
CA TRP A 62 8.16 14.61 -9.46
C TRP A 62 9.67 14.43 -9.27
N ASP A 63 10.42 14.52 -10.36
CA ASP A 63 11.88 14.59 -10.32
C ASP A 63 12.34 16.05 -10.25
N ARG A 64 13.04 16.40 -9.18
CA ARG A 64 13.52 17.76 -8.95
C ARG A 64 14.76 18.09 -9.77
N VAL A 65 15.56 17.08 -10.12
CA VAL A 65 16.83 17.27 -10.85
C VAL A 65 16.53 17.56 -12.31
N GLU A 66 15.76 16.67 -12.94
CA GLU A 66 15.35 16.78 -14.35
C GLU A 66 14.16 17.72 -14.55
N ARG A 67 13.58 18.26 -13.46
CA ARG A 67 12.36 19.09 -13.44
C ARG A 67 11.25 18.47 -14.30
N ALA A 68 11.00 17.18 -14.08
CA ALA A 68 10.11 16.37 -14.89
C ALA A 68 9.16 15.51 -14.06
N TRP A 69 7.95 15.29 -14.57
CA TRP A 69 7.05 14.29 -14.04
C TRP A 69 7.42 12.93 -14.60
N VAL A 70 7.77 11.98 -13.73
CA VAL A 70 8.18 10.63 -14.13
C VAL A 70 7.09 9.64 -13.78
N CYS A 71 6.59 8.93 -14.78
CA CYS A 71 5.69 7.79 -14.63
C CYS A 71 6.52 6.50 -14.64
N ARG A 72 6.29 5.61 -13.67
CA ARG A 72 6.97 4.31 -13.53
C ARG A 72 5.97 3.16 -13.53
N TRP A 73 6.28 2.08 -14.24
CA TRP A 73 5.47 0.86 -14.28
C TRP A 73 6.32 -0.40 -14.44
N GLY A 74 5.71 -1.56 -14.17
CA GLY A 74 6.30 -2.85 -14.48
C GLY A 74 5.73 -3.40 -15.78
N GLU A 75 6.59 -3.90 -16.65
CA GLU A 75 6.23 -4.53 -17.92
C GLU A 75 7.13 -5.74 -18.13
N SER A 76 6.53 -6.93 -18.24
CA SER A 76 7.25 -8.21 -18.43
C SER A 76 8.38 -8.44 -17.41
N GLY A 77 8.15 -8.09 -16.14
CA GLY A 77 9.15 -8.22 -15.06
C GLY A 77 10.21 -7.12 -15.01
N LEU A 78 10.29 -6.25 -16.02
CA LEU A 78 11.20 -5.10 -16.05
C LEU A 78 10.50 -3.84 -15.53
N GLN A 79 11.26 -2.97 -14.87
CA GLN A 79 10.76 -1.63 -14.53
C GLN A 79 10.97 -0.70 -15.71
N ARG A 80 9.88 -0.12 -16.19
CA ARG A 80 9.85 0.90 -17.24
C ARG A 80 9.49 2.24 -16.63
N TRP A 81 9.92 3.30 -17.29
CA TRP A 81 9.61 4.65 -16.89
C TRP A 81 9.54 5.57 -18.12
N HIS A 82 8.81 6.66 -17.97
CA HIS A 82 8.73 7.74 -18.94
C HIS A 82 8.74 9.07 -18.21
N ALA A 83 9.53 10.02 -18.70
CA ALA A 83 9.62 11.36 -18.14
C ALA A 83 8.85 12.38 -19.01
N PHE A 84 8.23 13.34 -18.35
CA PHE A 84 7.52 14.47 -18.96
C PHE A 84 8.15 15.75 -18.42
N PRO A 85 9.13 16.33 -19.14
CA PRO A 85 9.83 17.53 -18.69
C PRO A 85 8.89 18.72 -18.65
N VAL A 86 9.12 19.64 -17.72
CA VAL A 86 8.37 20.91 -17.64
C VAL A 86 9.16 21.97 -18.37
N ASN A 87 8.63 22.36 -19.54
CA ASN A 87 9.22 23.36 -20.43
C ASN A 87 8.25 24.53 -20.65
N ALA A 88 8.66 25.53 -21.42
CA ALA A 88 7.80 26.66 -21.79
C ALA A 88 6.54 26.21 -22.55
N GLU A 89 6.68 25.20 -23.41
CA GLU A 89 5.58 24.64 -24.21
C GLU A 89 4.68 23.69 -23.41
N THR A 90 5.20 23.08 -22.34
CA THR A 90 4.50 22.10 -21.52
C THR A 90 4.52 22.54 -20.06
N PRO A 91 3.54 23.36 -19.64
CA PRO A 91 3.44 23.85 -18.28
C PRO A 91 3.35 22.70 -17.27
N PHE A 92 3.73 23.01 -16.03
CA PHE A 92 3.82 22.04 -14.93
C PHE A 92 2.59 21.13 -14.77
N GLN A 93 1.38 21.71 -14.87
CA GLN A 93 0.13 20.99 -14.72
C GLN A 93 -0.19 20.09 -15.93
N GLU A 94 0.21 20.51 -17.13
CA GLU A 94 -0.02 19.75 -18.35
C GLU A 94 0.88 18.52 -18.38
N ALA A 95 2.18 18.69 -18.07
CA ALA A 95 3.12 17.59 -17.90
C ALA A 95 2.65 16.57 -16.84
N TYR A 96 2.10 17.07 -15.71
CA TYR A 96 1.48 16.21 -14.70
C TYR A 96 0.30 15.40 -15.27
N THR A 97 -0.61 16.09 -15.98
CA THR A 97 -1.81 15.46 -16.56
C THR A 97 -1.44 14.39 -17.59
N GLN A 98 -0.42 14.64 -18.41
CA GLN A 98 0.12 13.68 -19.38
C GLN A 98 0.71 12.45 -18.67
N ALA A 99 1.51 12.66 -17.61
CA ALA A 99 2.08 11.57 -16.81
C ALA A 99 0.99 10.69 -16.17
N VAL A 100 -0.05 11.29 -15.62
CA VAL A 100 -1.20 10.58 -15.04
C VAL A 100 -1.98 9.82 -16.12
N ARG A 101 -2.24 10.45 -17.27
CA ARG A 101 -2.95 9.81 -18.38
C ARG A 101 -2.21 8.57 -18.88
N MET A 102 -0.90 8.69 -19.11
CA MET A 102 -0.08 7.54 -19.50
C MET A 102 -0.10 6.45 -18.43
N ARG A 103 -0.02 6.81 -17.14
CA ARG A 103 -0.07 5.85 -16.05
C ARG A 103 -1.38 5.05 -16.06
N LEU A 104 -2.51 5.74 -16.23
CA LEU A 104 -3.83 5.12 -16.28
C LEU A 104 -3.97 4.19 -17.50
N GLN A 105 -3.50 4.62 -18.68
CA GLN A 105 -3.50 3.79 -19.89
C GLN A 105 -2.70 2.50 -19.70
N VAL A 106 -1.51 2.57 -19.08
CA VAL A 106 -0.69 1.39 -18.78
C VAL A 106 -1.40 0.45 -17.81
N LEU A 107 -2.02 0.98 -16.75
CA LEU A 107 -2.77 0.16 -15.79
C LEU A 107 -3.97 -0.53 -16.43
N GLN A 108 -4.70 0.20 -17.29
CA GLN A 108 -5.85 -0.33 -18.02
C GLN A 108 -5.42 -1.45 -18.97
N ARG A 109 -4.37 -1.23 -19.77
CA ARG A 109 -3.82 -2.23 -20.70
C ARG A 109 -3.40 -3.50 -19.98
N ASN A 110 -2.79 -3.35 -18.81
CA ASN A 110 -2.28 -4.49 -18.05
C ASN A 110 -3.32 -5.10 -17.08
N HIS A 111 -4.56 -4.58 -17.05
CA HIS A 111 -5.61 -4.90 -16.06
C HIS A 111 -5.09 -4.94 -14.62
N GLN A 112 -4.15 -4.05 -14.30
CA GLN A 112 -3.48 -4.04 -13.00
C GLN A 112 -4.23 -3.17 -12.01
N PHE A 113 -4.92 -3.79 -11.05
CA PHE A 113 -5.40 -3.09 -9.87
C PHE A 113 -4.31 -3.07 -8.80
N VAL A 114 -3.85 -1.87 -8.41
CA VAL A 114 -2.66 -1.75 -7.56
C VAL A 114 -2.98 -1.12 -6.21
N MET A 115 -3.11 -1.97 -5.18
CA MET A 115 -3.28 -1.55 -3.78
C MET A 115 -1.99 -0.98 -3.19
N GLN A 116 -2.10 -0.07 -2.22
CA GLN A 116 -0.98 0.60 -1.56
C GLN A 116 0.19 -0.31 -1.19
N ARG A 117 1.40 0.04 -1.66
CA ARG A 117 2.63 -0.65 -1.25
C ARG A 117 3.16 0.00 0.01
N THR A 118 3.05 -0.69 1.13
CA THR A 118 3.70 -0.28 2.38
C THR A 118 5.07 -0.92 2.44
N ARG A 119 5.95 -0.49 1.54
CA ARG A 119 7.36 -0.83 1.66
C ARG A 119 7.89 -0.02 2.84
N TRP A 120 7.95 -0.64 4.01
CA TRP A 120 8.78 -0.15 5.12
C TRP A 120 10.24 -0.30 4.67
N LYS A 121 10.73 0.68 3.89
CA LYS A 121 12.17 0.88 3.72
C LYS A 121 12.62 1.51 5.04
N ASN A 122 13.18 0.66 5.90
CA ASN A 122 13.82 0.97 7.17
C ASN A 122 12.88 0.87 8.39
N LEU A 123 13.38 0.18 9.43
CA LEU A 123 12.81 -0.11 10.76
C LEU A 123 12.01 -1.42 10.89
N ARG A 124 12.75 -2.51 11.11
CA ARG A 124 12.28 -3.61 11.97
C ARG A 124 12.69 -3.28 13.41
N ASP A 125 11.98 -2.36 14.04
CA ASP A 125 12.02 -2.24 15.50
C ASP A 125 10.67 -2.68 16.05
N TRP A 126 10.73 -3.60 17.01
CA TRP A 126 9.55 -3.99 17.77
C TRP A 126 9.17 -2.83 18.68
N LEU A 127 7.91 -2.40 18.64
CA LEU A 127 7.39 -1.46 19.63
C LEU A 127 7.52 -2.11 21.02
N GLY A 128 8.38 -1.54 21.88
CA GLY A 128 8.61 -2.00 23.25
C GLY A 128 10.06 -2.27 23.65
N THR A 129 11.04 -2.09 22.76
CA THR A 129 12.45 -2.06 23.17
C THR A 129 12.76 -0.72 23.84
N ASN A 130 13.12 -0.75 25.13
CA ASN A 130 13.69 0.41 25.80
C ASN A 130 15.00 0.77 25.11
N LYS A 131 15.12 2.00 24.63
CA LYS A 131 16.38 2.55 24.14
C LYS A 131 17.18 2.98 25.37
N THR A 132 18.30 2.33 25.61
CA THR A 132 19.36 2.79 26.52
C THR A 132 20.04 4.02 25.97
#